data_AF-A0A7S1ZC14-F1
#
_entry.id   AF-A0A7S1ZC14-F1
#
_cell.length_a   1.000
_cell.length_b   1.000
_cell.length_c   1.000
_cell.angle_alpha   90.00
_cell.angle_beta   90.00
_cell.angle_gamma   90.00
#
_symmetry.space_group_name_H-M   'P 1'
#
loop_
_entity.id
_entity.type
_entity.pdbx_description
1 polymer ?
#
loop_
_entity_poly.entity_id
_entity_poly.type
_entity_poly.pdbx_seq_one_letter_code
_entity_poly.pdbx_strand_id
1 'polypeptide(L)'
;GRPAPPQALLFDEGYHSHDHYRFRQMEDWIEGADVLIFVGTSFQVTITDVALRHAREYGVPCFNFNVDPVGGCLESTSRLNAENILGDVSETLPRLWREVRGMLG
;
A
#
# COMPACT_ATOMS: atom_id res chain seq x y z
N GLY A 1 7.48 -34.68 -16.75
CA GLY A 1 7.43 -33.25 -17.12
C GLY A 1 8.47 -32.49 -16.32
N ARG A 2 8.95 -31.34 -16.81
CA ARG A 2 9.78 -30.45 -15.97
C ARG A 2 8.92 -29.86 -14.84
N PRO A 3 9.47 -29.61 -13.63
CA PRO A 3 8.74 -28.94 -12.56
C PRO A 3 8.30 -27.53 -12.99
N ALA A 4 7.11 -27.11 -12.57
CA ALA A 4 6.62 -25.75 -12.72
C ALA A 4 6.64 -25.08 -11.35
N PRO A 5 7.58 -24.16 -11.08
CA PRO A 5 7.62 -23.46 -9.79
C PRO A 5 6.42 -22.50 -9.65
N PRO A 6 6.01 -22.18 -8.41
CA PRO A 6 4.95 -21.21 -8.16
C PRO A 6 5.32 -19.84 -8.73
N GLN A 7 4.34 -19.09 -9.22
CA GLN A 7 4.50 -17.71 -9.66
C GLN A 7 4.38 -16.77 -8.45
N ALA A 8 5.31 -16.89 -7.51
CA ALA A 8 5.40 -16.06 -6.32
C ALA A 8 6.87 -15.81 -5.98
N LEU A 9 7.15 -14.63 -5.43
CA LEU A 9 8.48 -14.30 -4.91
C LEU A 9 8.73 -15.05 -3.60
N LEU A 10 9.85 -15.77 -3.51
CA LEU A 10 10.29 -16.43 -2.29
C LEU A 10 11.01 -15.44 -1.37
N PHE A 11 11.12 -15.78 -0.07
CA PHE A 11 11.69 -14.89 0.93
C PHE A 11 13.17 -14.52 0.70
N ASP A 12 13.91 -15.36 -0.02
CA ASP A 12 15.31 -15.16 -0.39
C ASP A 12 15.48 -14.45 -1.73
N GLU A 13 14.39 -14.14 -2.43
CA GLU A 13 14.40 -13.43 -3.70
C GLU A 13 14.15 -11.93 -3.50
N GLY A 14 15.00 -11.11 -4.13
CA GLY A 14 14.80 -9.67 -4.16
C GLY A 14 13.71 -9.26 -5.14
N TYR A 15 13.05 -8.13 -4.88
CA TYR A 15 11.98 -7.65 -5.77
C TYR A 15 12.47 -7.27 -7.18
N HIS A 16 13.75 -6.92 -7.33
CA HIS A 16 14.38 -6.67 -8.64
C HIS A 16 14.97 -7.94 -9.29
N SER A 17 14.89 -9.11 -8.63
CA SER A 17 15.47 -10.36 -9.16
C SER A 17 14.77 -10.84 -10.43
N HIS A 18 13.50 -10.45 -10.62
CA HIS A 18 12.72 -10.87 -11.78
C HIS A 18 11.88 -9.73 -12.35
N ASP A 19 12.18 -9.34 -13.59
CA ASP A 19 11.53 -8.21 -14.27
C ASP A 19 10.00 -8.39 -14.41
N HIS A 20 9.50 -9.62 -14.48
CA HIS A 20 8.07 -9.90 -14.65
C HIS A 20 7.22 -9.54 -13.42
N TYR A 21 7.83 -9.37 -12.23
CA TYR A 21 7.15 -8.81 -11.05
C TYR A 21 7.05 -7.28 -11.08
N ARG A 22 7.67 -6.62 -12.07
CA ARG A 22 7.51 -5.20 -12.40
C ARG A 22 7.74 -4.26 -11.21
N PHE A 23 8.69 -4.58 -10.34
CA PHE A 23 8.96 -3.74 -9.17
C PHE A 23 9.40 -2.32 -9.55
N ARG A 24 10.21 -2.14 -10.60
CA ARG A 24 10.57 -0.80 -11.12
C ARG A 24 9.36 0.03 -11.52
N GLN A 25 8.36 -0.58 -12.15
CA GLN A 25 7.13 0.12 -12.52
C GLN A 25 6.35 0.58 -11.28
N MET A 26 6.37 -0.21 -10.21
CA MET A 26 5.78 0.19 -8.94
C MET A 26 6.54 1.37 -8.31
N GLU A 27 7.88 1.37 -8.37
CA GLU A 27 8.70 2.51 -7.94
C GLU A 27 8.34 3.78 -8.72
N ASP A 28 8.21 3.70 -10.05
CA ASP A 28 7.81 4.83 -10.92
C ASP A 28 6.41 5.37 -10.55
N TRP A 29 5.46 4.49 -10.21
CA TRP A 29 4.12 4.90 -9.78
C TRP A 29 4.12 5.60 -8.43
N ILE A 30 4.94 5.13 -7.50
CA ILE A 30 5.06 5.76 -6.18
C ILE A 30 5.72 7.13 -6.32
N GLU A 31 6.73 7.28 -7.16
CA GLU A 31 7.42 8.56 -7.38
C GLU A 31 6.47 9.69 -7.83
N GLY A 32 5.46 9.37 -8.63
CA GLY A 32 4.46 10.31 -9.13
C GLY A 32 3.15 10.37 -8.33
N ALA A 33 3.06 9.74 -7.15
CA ALA A 33 1.79 9.62 -6.43
C ALA A 33 1.47 10.86 -5.58
N ASP A 34 0.28 11.44 -5.79
CA ASP A 34 -0.26 12.51 -4.93
C ASP A 34 -0.83 11.99 -3.60
N VAL A 35 -1.15 10.69 -3.54
CA VAL A 35 -1.76 10.02 -2.39
C VAL A 35 -1.41 8.53 -2.42
N LEU A 36 -1.22 7.93 -1.24
CA LEU A 36 -1.09 6.48 -1.09
C LEU A 36 -2.27 5.92 -0.31
N ILE A 37 -2.89 4.87 -0.87
CA ILE A 37 -3.97 4.13 -0.21
C ILE A 37 -3.50 2.70 0.03
N PHE A 38 -3.41 2.31 1.30
CA PHE A 38 -3.11 0.96 1.72
C PHE A 38 -4.41 0.25 2.08
N VAL A 39 -4.54 -1.01 1.65
CA VAL A 39 -5.75 -1.81 1.85
C VAL A 39 -5.34 -3.20 2.31
N GLY A 40 -5.74 -3.59 3.53
CA GLY A 40 -5.61 -4.95 4.04
C GLY A 40 -4.17 -5.46 4.21
N THR A 41 -3.22 -4.61 4.61
CA THR A 41 -1.82 -4.98 4.84
C THR A 41 -1.43 -4.82 6.31
N SER A 42 -0.60 -5.73 6.84
CA SER A 42 -0.03 -5.60 8.19
C SER A 42 1.24 -4.74 8.23
N PHE A 43 1.73 -4.27 7.08
CA PHE A 43 2.99 -3.53 6.95
C PHE A 43 4.23 -4.30 7.41
N GLN A 44 4.18 -5.63 7.47
CA GLN A 44 5.28 -6.48 7.96
C GLN A 44 6.27 -6.92 6.86
N VAL A 45 6.16 -6.36 5.65
CA VAL A 45 6.99 -6.73 4.50
C VAL A 45 7.59 -5.50 3.83
N THR A 46 8.76 -5.67 3.22
CA THR A 46 9.59 -4.56 2.74
C THR A 46 8.96 -3.72 1.63
N ILE A 47 8.03 -4.26 0.82
CA ILE A 47 7.39 -3.47 -0.25
C ILE A 47 6.59 -2.28 0.30
N THR A 48 5.92 -2.45 1.45
CA THR A 48 5.21 -1.34 2.09
C THR A 48 6.18 -0.33 2.71
N ASP A 49 7.37 -0.76 3.14
CA ASP A 49 8.40 0.16 3.64
C ASP A 49 8.92 1.09 2.55
N VAL A 50 9.03 0.61 1.31
CA VAL A 50 9.43 1.45 0.17
C VAL A 50 8.41 2.57 -0.06
N ALA A 51 7.12 2.23 -0.07
CA ALA A 51 6.04 3.21 -0.21
C ALA A 51 6.00 4.20 0.96
N LEU A 52 6.09 3.72 2.20
CA LEU A 52 6.09 4.57 3.38
C LEU A 52 7.34 5.45 3.48
N ARG A 53 8.50 4.99 3.00
CA ARG A 53 9.70 5.83 2.92
C ARG A 53 9.48 6.99 1.96
N HIS A 54 8.93 6.73 0.78
CA HIS A 54 8.59 7.80 -0.17
C HIS A 54 7.58 8.79 0.45
N ALA A 55 6.51 8.29 1.07
CA ALA A 55 5.55 9.15 1.75
C ALA A 55 6.18 10.06 2.80
N ARG A 56 7.16 9.52 3.56
CA ARG A 56 7.87 10.31 4.57
C ARG A 56 8.80 11.37 3.99
N GLU A 57 9.42 11.06 2.87
CA GLU A 57 10.41 11.93 2.22
C GLU A 57 9.74 13.10 1.50
N TYR A 58 8.60 12.84 0.85
CA TYR A 58 7.90 13.82 0.01
C TYR A 58 6.61 14.36 0.64
N GLY A 59 6.25 13.90 1.85
CA GLY A 59 5.04 14.36 2.55
C GLY A 59 3.74 13.90 1.89
N VAL A 60 3.76 12.77 1.17
CA VAL A 60 2.58 12.21 0.51
C VAL A 60 1.59 11.72 1.57
N PRO A 61 0.31 12.13 1.53
CA PRO A 61 -0.70 11.65 2.46
C PRO A 61 -0.98 10.16 2.26
N CYS A 62 -1.14 9.45 3.38
CA CYS A 62 -1.40 8.02 3.43
C CYS A 62 -2.77 7.74 4.07
N PHE A 63 -3.58 6.92 3.41
CA PHE A 63 -4.83 6.40 3.96
C PHE A 63 -4.72 4.89 4.09
N ASN A 64 -4.98 4.36 5.27
CA ASN A 64 -4.84 2.93 5.56
C ASN A 64 -6.20 2.33 5.93
N PHE A 65 -6.74 1.50 5.05
CA PHE A 65 -7.97 0.76 5.25
C PHE A 65 -7.66 -0.62 5.79
N ASN A 66 -8.03 -0.89 7.04
CA ASN A 66 -7.67 -2.13 7.71
C ASN A 66 -8.72 -2.59 8.72
N VAL A 67 -8.76 -3.89 8.99
CA VAL A 67 -9.63 -4.49 10.02
C VAL A 67 -8.92 -4.66 11.36
N ASP A 68 -7.58 -4.72 11.36
CA ASP A 68 -6.77 -4.94 12.57
C ASP A 68 -6.37 -3.61 13.21
N PRO A 69 -6.96 -3.23 14.36
CA PRO A 69 -6.65 -1.98 15.04
C PRO A 69 -5.31 -1.99 15.78
N VAL A 70 -4.70 -3.17 15.97
CA VAL A 70 -3.47 -3.32 16.77
C VAL A 70 -2.26 -3.48 15.86
N GLY A 71 -2.29 -4.47 14.96
CA GLY A 71 -1.17 -4.78 14.07
C GLY A 71 -1.24 -4.11 12.71
N GLY A 72 -2.40 -3.57 12.34
CA GLY A 72 -2.65 -3.04 11.00
C GLY A 72 -2.61 -1.51 10.88
N CYS A 73 -2.41 -0.77 11.97
CA CYS A 73 -2.45 0.69 11.99
C CYS A 73 -1.08 1.32 11.72
N LEU A 74 -1.07 2.41 10.95
CA LEU A 74 0.09 3.29 10.82
C LEU A 74 0.09 4.35 11.92
N GLU A 75 1.23 4.59 12.54
CA GLU A 75 1.41 5.74 13.43
C GLU A 75 1.63 7.01 12.61
N SER A 76 0.74 7.99 12.77
CA SER A 76 0.90 9.32 12.17
C SER A 76 1.97 10.09 12.95
N THR A 77 2.88 10.74 12.23
CA THR A 77 4.04 11.46 12.82
C THR A 77 4.26 12.78 12.10
N SER A 78 5.19 13.61 12.58
CA SER A 78 5.59 14.85 11.90
C SER A 78 6.15 14.63 10.50
N ARG A 79 6.57 13.41 10.16
CA ARG A 79 7.06 13.04 8.83
C ARG A 79 6.11 12.13 8.06
N LEU A 80 5.02 11.65 8.66
CA LEU A 80 4.10 10.74 8.00
C LEU A 80 2.68 11.18 8.30
N ASN A 81 2.01 11.77 7.30
CA ASN A 81 0.60 12.08 7.38
C ASN A 81 -0.22 10.82 7.07
N ALA A 82 -0.53 10.03 8.11
CA ALA A 82 -1.33 8.81 7.97
C ALA A 82 -2.69 8.94 8.66
N GLU A 83 -3.73 8.50 7.96
CA GLU A 83 -5.08 8.31 8.49
C GLU A 83 -5.46 6.83 8.43
N ASN A 84 -5.87 6.26 9.56
CA ASN A 84 -6.34 4.88 9.63
C ASN A 84 -7.86 4.83 9.59
N ILE A 85 -8.40 4.10 8.61
CA ILE A 85 -9.82 3.80 8.46
C ILE A 85 -10.03 2.34 8.85
N LEU A 86 -10.63 2.15 10.02
CA LEU A 86 -10.88 0.82 10.55
C LEU A 86 -12.22 0.26 10.11
N GLY A 87 -12.22 -0.97 9.59
CA GLY A 87 -13.42 -1.69 9.19
C GLY A 87 -13.20 -2.56 7.95
N ASP A 88 -14.20 -3.37 7.63
CA ASP A 88 -14.18 -4.22 6.44
C ASP A 88 -14.10 -3.36 5.17
N VAL A 89 -13.15 -3.69 4.28
CA VAL A 89 -12.90 -2.94 3.05
C VAL A 89 -14.04 -3.06 2.05
N SER A 90 -14.85 -4.12 2.14
CA SER A 90 -16.09 -4.27 1.38
C SER A 90 -17.17 -3.26 1.79
N GLU A 91 -17.02 -2.61 2.95
CA GLU A 91 -17.89 -1.52 3.39
C GLU A 91 -17.23 -0.15 3.27
N THR A 92 -15.98 -0.03 3.72
CA THR A 92 -15.29 1.26 3.85
C THR A 92 -14.90 1.87 2.51
N LEU A 93 -14.45 1.07 1.53
CA LEU A 93 -14.13 1.58 0.19
C LEU A 93 -15.38 2.02 -0.60
N PRO A 94 -16.50 1.26 -0.62
CA PRO A 94 -17.72 1.75 -1.25
C PRO A 94 -18.32 2.99 -0.58
N ARG A 95 -18.11 3.17 0.73
CA ARG A 95 -18.46 4.42 1.43
C ARG A 95 -17.59 5.57 0.93
N LEU A 96 -16.26 5.42 0.91
CA LEU A 96 -15.35 6.43 0.35
C LEU A 96 -15.76 6.83 -1.07
N TRP A 97 -16.01 5.85 -1.94
CA TRP A 97 -16.40 6.10 -3.32
C TRP A 97 -17.68 6.92 -3.43
N ARG A 98 -18.69 6.64 -2.59
CA ARG A 98 -19.95 7.42 -2.57
C ARG A 98 -19.70 8.88 -2.20
N GLU A 99 -18.90 9.13 -1.16
CA GLU A 99 -18.59 10.49 -0.71
C GLU A 99 -17.81 11.26 -1.79
N VAL A 100 -16.75 10.66 -2.34
CA VAL A 100 -15.94 11.28 -3.40
C VAL A 100 -16.81 11.59 -4.63
N ARG A 101 -17.68 10.66 -5.05
CA ARG A 101 -18.60 10.92 -6.16
C ARG A 101 -19.58 12.05 -5.89
N GLY A 102 -20.03 12.21 -4.65
CA GLY A 102 -20.91 13.31 -4.25
C GLY A 102 -20.21 14.68 -4.30
N MET A 103 -18.90 14.72 -4.11
CA MET A 103 -18.10 15.96 -4.21
C MET A 103 -17.75 16.35 -5.65
N LEU A 104 -17.72 15.37 -6.56
CA LEU A 104 -17.39 15.58 -7.98
C LEU A 104 -18.61 15.82 -8.87
N GLY A 105 -19.82 15.65 -8.35
CA GLY A 105 -21.10 15.93 -9.02
C GLY A 105 -21.63 17.32 -8.69
#